data_AF-A0A2S5RDR1-F1
#
_entry.id   AF-A0A2S5RDR1-F1
#
_cell.length_a   1.000
_cell.length_b   1.000
_cell.length_c   1.000
_cell.angle_alpha   90.00
_cell.angle_beta   90.00
_cell.angle_gamma   90.00
#
_symmetry.space_group_name_H-M   'P 1'
#
loop_
_entity.id
_entity.type
_entity.pdbx_description
1 polymer ?
#
loop_
_entity_poly.entity_id
_entity_poly.type
_entity_poly.pdbx_seq_one_letter_code
_entity_poly.pdbx_strand_id
1 'polypeptide(L)'
;MKNNPDETKKDLQSEESQVEHSENRDHYHDQKHFDVKGNVDYITRDEFKMRNHFKYSRKNLILKISMTSVFLALSVVAAAIDMGLEILAVPIGQLRLPTRFFDMIIIFLSLPIVGPVFAMLIAFVEPWIHLLIDPHHLPLQILVDSITNLIVVFTTWFVFYILFKNSPIHKEPNKKKDLLKRTPPLVIMLFVASIIATALFVFVLYIQDKNMVVDDHARHDHGHEEGQITWDNFNWTVIGVVLGMNFLRFAIAYTVFFLVEIRMRPINHRYR
;
A
#
# COMPACT_ATOMS: atom_id res chain seq x y z
N MET A 1 -51.46 66.12 3.50
CA MET A 1 -50.79 64.90 3.01
C MET A 1 -49.33 64.98 3.39
N LYS A 2 -48.91 64.19 4.40
CA LYS A 2 -47.52 64.06 4.85
C LYS A 2 -47.06 62.66 4.43
N ASN A 3 -46.04 62.57 3.58
CA ASN A 3 -45.43 61.30 3.22
C ASN A 3 -44.37 60.95 4.27
N ASN A 4 -44.51 59.77 4.87
CA ASN A 4 -43.63 59.20 5.87
C ASN A 4 -42.60 58.30 5.16
N PRO A 5 -41.29 58.42 5.39
CA PRO A 5 -40.28 57.54 4.80
C PRO A 5 -39.93 56.43 5.80
N ASP A 6 -40.63 55.29 5.76
CA ASP A 6 -40.32 54.18 6.67
C ASP A 6 -40.62 52.78 6.09
N GLU A 7 -40.26 52.55 4.81
CA GLU A 7 -40.37 51.22 4.17
C GLU A 7 -39.05 50.77 3.51
N THR A 8 -37.91 50.94 4.19
CA THR A 8 -36.61 50.44 3.69
C THR A 8 -35.80 49.69 4.74
N LYS A 9 -36.45 48.88 5.58
CA LYS A 9 -35.78 47.90 6.45
C LYS A 9 -36.64 46.66 6.67
N LYS A 10 -36.76 45.80 5.66
CA LYS A 10 -37.31 44.44 5.88
C LYS A 10 -36.88 43.35 4.89
N ASP A 11 -35.76 43.52 4.18
CA ASP A 11 -35.25 42.51 3.22
C ASP A 11 -33.84 41.98 3.53
N LEU A 12 -33.48 41.84 4.82
CA LEU A 12 -32.17 41.27 5.22
C LEU A 12 -32.26 40.22 6.33
N GLN A 13 -33.42 39.58 6.53
CA GLN A 13 -33.57 38.50 7.51
C GLN A 13 -34.50 37.40 6.99
N SER A 14 -34.04 36.60 6.02
CA SER A 14 -34.65 35.30 5.71
C SER A 14 -33.82 34.39 4.77
N GLU A 15 -32.50 34.38 4.86
CA GLU A 15 -31.65 33.32 4.24
C GLU A 15 -30.84 32.50 5.26
N GLU A 16 -31.18 32.59 6.55
CA GLU A 16 -30.72 31.65 7.58
C GLU A 16 -31.91 30.80 8.05
N SER A 17 -32.18 29.67 7.38
CA SER A 17 -32.87 28.50 7.95
C SER A 17 -33.31 27.49 6.89
N GLN A 18 -32.36 26.75 6.30
CA GLN A 18 -32.60 25.34 5.94
C GLN A 18 -31.31 24.53 6.15
N VAL A 19 -30.86 24.46 7.41
CA VAL A 19 -30.06 23.31 7.86
C VAL A 19 -31.05 22.16 8.04
N GLU A 20 -31.43 21.53 6.92
CA GLU A 20 -32.07 20.24 6.95
C GLU A 20 -31.10 19.24 7.58
N HIS A 21 -31.35 18.95 8.85
CA HIS A 21 -30.93 17.74 9.53
C HIS A 21 -31.24 16.55 8.64
N SER A 22 -30.23 16.06 7.93
CA SER A 22 -30.28 14.80 7.22
C SER A 22 -29.22 13.88 7.81
N GLU A 23 -29.75 12.81 8.38
CA GLU A 23 -29.08 11.71 9.04
C GLU A 23 -27.96 11.12 8.17
N ASN A 24 -26.82 10.79 8.80
CA ASN A 24 -25.77 9.91 8.27
C ASN A 24 -25.26 10.18 6.84
N ARG A 25 -25.08 11.45 6.46
CA ARG A 25 -24.49 11.79 5.17
C ARG A 25 -22.96 11.86 5.25
N ASP A 26 -22.31 11.00 4.46
CA ASP A 26 -20.88 11.03 4.13
C ASP A 26 -20.43 12.48 3.82
N HIS A 27 -19.41 12.98 4.52
CA HIS A 27 -18.94 14.37 4.48
C HIS A 27 -18.39 14.83 3.12
N TYR A 28 -18.29 13.93 2.13
CA TYR A 28 -17.97 14.27 0.74
C TYR A 28 -19.20 14.81 -0.01
N HIS A 29 -19.65 15.99 0.36
CA HIS A 29 -20.50 16.86 -0.47
C HIS A 29 -19.62 17.95 -1.05
N ASP A 30 -19.97 18.53 -2.20
CA ASP A 30 -19.23 19.52 -3.01
C ASP A 30 -18.93 20.86 -2.27
N GLN A 31 -18.35 20.75 -1.07
CA GLN A 31 -17.98 21.83 -0.19
C GLN A 31 -16.68 22.43 -0.70
N LYS A 32 -16.66 23.76 -0.79
CA LYS A 32 -15.47 24.53 -1.14
C LYS A 32 -14.47 24.39 0.00
N HIS A 33 -13.36 23.71 -0.24
CA HIS A 33 -12.23 23.73 0.67
C HIS A 33 -11.24 24.79 0.22
N PHE A 34 -10.76 25.61 1.15
CA PHE A 34 -9.64 26.52 0.89
C PHE A 34 -8.36 25.84 1.35
N ASP A 35 -7.38 25.70 0.44
CA ASP A 35 -6.05 25.24 0.84
C ASP A 35 -5.35 26.30 1.72
N VAL A 36 -4.19 25.95 2.30
CA VAL A 36 -3.40 26.86 3.16
C VAL A 36 -2.92 28.11 2.40
N LYS A 37 -3.05 28.13 1.07
CA LYS A 37 -2.70 29.26 0.19
C LYS A 37 -3.92 30.03 -0.31
N GLY A 38 -5.14 29.67 0.14
CA GLY A 38 -6.39 30.31 -0.25
C GLY A 38 -6.97 29.84 -1.60
N ASN A 39 -6.43 28.79 -2.22
CA ASN A 39 -7.01 28.22 -3.44
C ASN A 39 -8.26 27.39 -3.11
N VAL A 40 -9.29 27.50 -3.94
CA VAL A 40 -10.51 26.69 -3.80
C VAL A 40 -10.27 25.31 -4.41
N ASP A 41 -10.36 24.29 -3.57
CA ASP A 41 -10.35 22.88 -3.94
C ASP A 41 -11.76 22.30 -3.75
N TYR A 42 -12.26 21.60 -4.77
CA TYR A 42 -13.60 21.01 -4.77
C TYR A 42 -13.48 19.50 -4.60
N ILE A 43 -13.94 19.00 -3.45
CA ILE A 43 -13.99 17.57 -3.21
C ILE A 43 -15.21 17.01 -3.93
N THR A 44 -15.00 16.46 -5.12
CA THR A 44 -16.08 15.77 -5.83
C THR A 44 -16.05 14.28 -5.49
N ARG A 45 -17.23 13.66 -5.31
CA ARG A 45 -17.35 12.19 -5.15
C ARG A 45 -16.70 11.41 -6.29
N ASP A 46 -16.52 12.07 -7.42
CA ASP A 46 -15.88 11.56 -8.61
C ASP A 46 -14.39 11.26 -8.42
N GLU A 47 -13.71 11.88 -7.45
CA GLU A 47 -12.30 11.61 -7.19
C GLU A 47 -12.02 10.16 -6.78
N PHE A 48 -12.98 9.51 -6.13
CA PHE A 48 -12.88 8.11 -5.69
C PHE A 48 -13.32 7.11 -6.75
N LYS A 49 -13.83 7.57 -7.90
CA LYS A 49 -14.17 6.68 -9.01
C LYS A 49 -12.88 6.03 -9.53
N MET A 50 -12.87 4.70 -9.55
CA MET A 50 -11.74 3.90 -10.04
C MET A 50 -11.16 4.41 -11.36
N ARG A 51 -12.02 4.79 -12.33
CA ARG A 51 -11.62 5.32 -13.64
C ARG A 51 -10.69 6.54 -13.55
N ASN A 52 -10.81 7.37 -12.52
CA ASN A 52 -10.01 8.59 -12.36
C ASN A 52 -8.61 8.33 -11.81
N HIS A 53 -8.33 7.12 -11.31
CA HIS A 53 -6.98 6.71 -10.91
C HIS A 53 -6.11 6.26 -12.10
N PHE A 54 -6.71 6.06 -13.27
CA PHE A 54 -6.05 5.58 -14.51
C PHE A 54 -6.00 6.64 -15.62
N LYS A 55 -6.54 7.83 -15.39
CA LYS A 55 -6.47 8.94 -16.36
C LYS A 55 -5.25 9.80 -16.06
N TYR A 56 -4.39 9.98 -17.06
CA TYR A 56 -3.17 10.77 -16.94
C TYR A 56 -3.06 11.81 -18.05
N SER A 57 -2.79 13.06 -17.69
CA SER A 57 -2.31 14.07 -18.64
C SER A 57 -0.84 13.81 -18.95
N ARG A 58 -0.31 14.36 -20.06
CA ARG A 58 1.11 14.18 -20.43
C ARG A 58 2.07 14.64 -19.32
N LYS A 59 1.78 15.80 -18.71
CA LYS A 59 2.59 16.35 -17.60
C LYS A 59 2.56 15.43 -16.38
N ASN A 60 1.36 14.97 -16.00
CA ASN A 60 1.19 14.05 -14.87
C ASN A 60 1.88 12.70 -15.13
N LEU A 61 1.79 12.17 -16.35
CA LEU A 61 2.45 10.93 -16.73
C LEU A 61 3.98 11.03 -16.61
N ILE A 62 4.59 12.12 -17.10
CA ILE A 62 6.04 12.36 -16.98
C ILE A 62 6.47 12.40 -15.51
N LEU A 63 5.71 13.12 -14.67
CA LEU A 63 5.96 13.17 -13.23
C LEU A 63 5.88 11.77 -12.61
N LYS A 64 4.83 11.00 -12.92
CA LYS A 64 4.64 9.65 -12.38
C LYS A 64 5.79 8.73 -12.77
N ILE A 65 6.21 8.71 -14.04
CA ILE A 65 7.36 7.91 -14.50
C ILE A 65 8.65 8.32 -13.76
N SER A 66 8.89 9.63 -13.63
CA SER A 66 10.08 10.15 -12.96
C SER A 66 10.10 9.76 -11.47
N MET A 67 8.98 9.97 -10.78
CA MET A 67 8.83 9.59 -9.37
C MET A 67 8.87 8.07 -9.18
N THR A 68 8.36 7.28 -10.13
CA THR A 68 8.46 5.82 -10.10
C THR A 68 9.93 5.38 -10.11
N SER A 69 10.75 6.02 -10.95
CA SER A 69 12.19 5.73 -11.02
C SER A 69 12.89 6.09 -9.71
N VAL A 70 12.53 7.22 -9.09
CA VAL A 70 13.06 7.62 -7.77
C VAL A 70 12.66 6.62 -6.69
N PHE A 71 11.39 6.22 -6.64
CA PHE A 71 10.91 5.26 -5.66
C PHE A 71 11.51 3.86 -5.86
N LEU A 72 11.71 3.44 -7.10
CA LEU A 72 12.40 2.19 -7.42
C LEU A 72 13.86 2.23 -6.96
N ALA A 73 14.57 3.33 -7.19
CA ALA A 73 15.94 3.48 -6.70
C ALA A 73 15.98 3.45 -5.16
N LEU A 74 15.05 4.15 -4.49
CA LEU A 74 14.94 4.13 -3.04
C LEU A 74 14.59 2.74 -2.50
N SER A 75 13.71 2.00 -3.17
CA SER A 75 13.33 0.65 -2.74
C SER A 75 14.49 -0.32 -2.88
N VAL A 76 15.30 -0.20 -3.94
CA VAL A 76 16.53 -0.99 -4.12
C VAL A 76 17.57 -0.67 -3.03
N VAL A 77 17.74 0.60 -2.66
CA VAL A 77 18.62 0.98 -1.54
C VAL A 77 18.09 0.43 -0.21
N ALA A 78 16.78 0.49 0.02
CA ALA A 78 16.15 -0.10 1.18
C ALA A 78 16.31 -1.63 1.22
N ALA A 79 16.13 -2.29 0.09
CA ALA A 79 16.37 -3.72 -0.08
C ALA A 79 17.82 -4.11 0.23
N ALA A 80 18.80 -3.29 -0.14
CA ALA A 80 20.20 -3.55 0.24
C ALA A 80 20.43 -3.51 1.77
N ILE A 81 19.64 -2.73 2.51
CA ILE A 81 19.65 -2.76 3.99
C ILE A 81 19.01 -4.06 4.48
N ASP A 82 17.90 -4.48 3.88
CA ASP A 82 17.23 -5.74 4.19
C ASP A 82 18.15 -6.95 3.93
N MET A 83 18.93 -6.96 2.85
CA MET A 83 19.96 -7.99 2.57
C MET A 83 21.00 -8.09 3.70
N GLY A 84 21.37 -6.95 4.31
CA GLY A 84 22.23 -6.96 5.50
C GLY A 84 21.60 -7.64 6.71
N LEU A 85 20.26 -7.57 6.82
CA LEU A 85 19.49 -8.27 7.86
C LEU A 85 19.24 -9.74 7.53
N GLU A 86 19.37 -10.16 6.26
CA GLU A 86 19.22 -11.56 5.86
C GLU A 86 20.26 -12.50 6.48
N ILE A 87 21.37 -11.97 7.01
CA ILE A 87 22.30 -12.73 7.84
C ILE A 87 21.60 -13.34 9.07
N LEU A 88 20.52 -12.70 9.54
CA LEU A 88 19.69 -13.15 10.65
C LEU A 88 18.47 -13.97 10.19
N ALA A 89 18.26 -14.14 8.88
CA ALA A 89 17.13 -14.88 8.35
C ALA A 89 17.27 -16.38 8.63
N VAL A 90 16.25 -16.98 9.23
CA VAL A 90 16.21 -18.42 9.48
C VAL A 90 15.91 -19.14 8.17
N PRO A 91 16.77 -20.05 7.68
CA PRO A 91 16.47 -20.88 6.52
C PRO A 91 15.32 -21.85 6.85
N ILE A 92 14.38 -21.99 5.93
CA ILE A 92 13.26 -22.94 6.00
C ILE A 92 13.35 -23.84 4.76
N GLY A 93 14.08 -24.95 4.89
CA GLY A 93 14.43 -25.79 3.75
C GLY A 93 15.36 -25.06 2.78
N GLN A 94 15.01 -25.02 1.50
CA GLN A 94 15.76 -24.28 0.46
C GLN A 94 15.33 -22.81 0.33
N LEU A 95 14.28 -22.38 1.04
CA LEU A 95 13.84 -21.00 1.06
C LEU A 95 14.37 -20.27 2.29
N ARG A 96 14.59 -18.97 2.14
CA ARG A 96 14.83 -18.06 3.26
C ARG A 96 13.54 -17.32 3.60
N LEU A 97 13.31 -17.10 4.89
CA LEU A 97 12.27 -16.20 5.34
C LEU A 97 12.48 -14.81 4.72
N PRO A 98 11.46 -14.18 4.11
CA PRO A 98 11.61 -12.87 3.52
C PRO A 98 11.75 -11.81 4.64
N THR A 99 12.96 -11.29 4.84
CA THR A 99 13.25 -10.17 5.78
C THR A 99 13.14 -8.81 5.10
N ARG A 100 12.27 -8.71 4.09
CA ARG A 100 12.13 -7.56 3.19
C ARG A 100 11.24 -6.48 3.81
N PHE A 101 11.73 -5.83 4.86
CA PHE A 101 10.95 -4.89 5.66
C PHE A 101 10.94 -3.49 5.04
N PHE A 102 12.11 -2.98 4.69
CA PHE A 102 12.29 -1.59 4.30
C PHE A 102 11.83 -1.34 2.86
N ASP A 103 12.07 -2.28 1.93
CA ASP A 103 11.62 -2.15 0.55
C ASP A 103 10.09 -1.95 0.45
N MET A 104 9.30 -2.69 1.22
CA MET A 104 7.84 -2.60 1.24
C MET A 104 7.34 -1.30 1.83
N ILE A 105 8.07 -0.71 2.79
CA ILE A 105 7.77 0.64 3.26
C ILE A 105 7.85 1.61 2.08
N ILE A 106 8.94 1.57 1.32
CA ILE A 106 9.13 2.48 0.17
C ILE A 106 8.07 2.24 -0.91
N ILE A 107 7.76 0.98 -1.20
CA ILE A 107 6.70 0.61 -2.17
C ILE A 107 5.35 1.18 -1.73
N PHE A 108 4.95 1.04 -0.47
CA PHE A 108 3.69 1.60 0.04
C PHE A 108 3.68 3.13 0.04
N LEU A 109 4.79 3.77 0.38
CA LEU A 109 4.92 5.22 0.33
C LEU A 109 4.86 5.78 -1.10
N SER A 110 5.22 4.99 -2.10
CA SER A 110 5.07 5.38 -3.50
C SER A 110 3.59 5.50 -3.92
N LEU A 111 2.71 4.65 -3.37
CA LEU A 111 1.30 4.53 -3.75
C LEU A 111 0.52 5.86 -3.76
N PRO A 112 0.55 6.70 -2.71
CA PRO A 112 -0.15 7.99 -2.70
C PRO A 112 0.39 9.00 -3.72
N ILE A 113 1.63 8.83 -4.18
CA ILE A 113 2.31 9.78 -5.09
C ILE A 113 2.16 9.34 -6.54
N VAL A 114 2.61 8.13 -6.86
CA VAL A 114 2.62 7.65 -8.25
C VAL A 114 1.31 6.98 -8.65
N GLY A 115 0.52 6.51 -7.68
CA GLY A 115 -0.76 5.83 -7.90
C GLY A 115 -0.61 4.32 -8.10
N PRO A 116 -1.73 3.59 -8.23
CA PRO A 116 -1.74 2.13 -8.16
C PRO A 116 -0.93 1.45 -9.25
N VAL A 117 -1.04 1.90 -10.51
CA VAL A 117 -0.34 1.28 -11.65
C VAL A 117 1.17 1.31 -11.46
N PHE A 118 1.70 2.48 -11.13
CA PHE A 118 3.14 2.68 -10.98
C PHE A 118 3.69 2.05 -9.69
N ALA A 119 2.93 2.08 -8.60
CA ALA A 119 3.31 1.38 -7.38
C ALA A 119 3.33 -0.15 -7.57
N MET A 120 2.36 -0.71 -8.30
CA MET A 120 2.36 -2.13 -8.67
C MET A 120 3.55 -2.47 -9.60
N LEU A 121 3.93 -1.57 -10.49
CA LEU A 121 5.13 -1.75 -11.33
C LEU A 121 6.40 -1.84 -10.47
N ILE A 122 6.57 -0.95 -9.49
CA ILE A 122 7.70 -1.01 -8.54
C ILE A 122 7.65 -2.33 -7.78
N ALA A 123 6.50 -2.68 -7.22
CA ALA A 123 6.29 -3.91 -6.45
C ALA A 123 6.63 -5.19 -7.22
N PHE A 124 6.38 -5.19 -8.53
CA PHE A 124 6.70 -6.31 -9.41
C PHE A 124 8.18 -6.34 -9.81
N VAL A 125 8.78 -5.20 -10.13
CA VAL A 125 10.15 -5.13 -10.67
C VAL A 125 11.21 -5.24 -9.58
N GLU A 126 10.95 -4.66 -8.41
CA GLU A 126 11.91 -4.55 -7.32
C GLU A 126 12.49 -5.92 -6.89
N PRO A 127 11.70 -7.01 -6.72
CA PRO A 127 12.26 -8.33 -6.40
C PRO A 127 13.24 -8.88 -7.43
N TRP A 128 13.07 -8.55 -8.70
CA TRP A 128 14.02 -8.96 -9.74
C TRP A 128 15.33 -8.18 -9.64
N ILE A 129 15.28 -6.90 -9.29
CA ILE A 129 16.50 -6.13 -9.04
C ILE A 129 17.21 -6.66 -7.80
N HIS A 130 16.47 -7.02 -6.75
CA HIS A 130 17.03 -7.70 -5.59
C HIS A 130 17.78 -8.97 -5.99
N LEU A 131 17.18 -9.84 -6.81
CA LEU A 131 17.82 -11.06 -7.30
C LEU A 131 19.13 -10.79 -8.07
N LEU A 132 19.19 -9.70 -8.85
CA LEU A 132 20.38 -9.33 -9.60
C LEU A 132 21.54 -8.89 -8.70
N ILE A 133 21.23 -8.35 -7.52
CA ILE A 133 22.23 -7.88 -6.55
C ILE A 133 22.61 -9.01 -5.60
N ASP A 134 21.62 -9.77 -5.14
CA ASP A 134 21.77 -10.92 -4.25
C ASP A 134 21.15 -12.18 -4.88
N PRO A 135 21.97 -13.03 -5.55
CA PRO A 135 21.51 -14.22 -6.24
C PRO A 135 21.24 -15.43 -5.31
N HIS A 136 21.04 -15.21 -4.00
CA HIS A 136 20.73 -16.29 -3.05
C HIS A 136 19.29 -16.83 -3.14
N HIS A 137 18.43 -16.21 -3.94
CA HIS A 137 17.04 -16.63 -4.14
C HIS A 137 16.82 -17.34 -5.47
N LEU A 138 15.87 -18.27 -5.49
CA LEU A 138 15.49 -18.97 -6.73
C LEU A 138 14.56 -18.09 -7.58
N PRO A 139 14.67 -18.09 -8.93
CA PRO A 139 13.80 -17.27 -9.79
C PRO A 139 12.30 -17.51 -9.57
N LEU A 140 11.90 -18.74 -9.24
CA LEU A 140 10.52 -19.06 -8.90
C LEU A 140 10.07 -18.35 -7.62
N GLN A 141 10.91 -18.30 -6.59
CA GLN A 141 10.64 -17.57 -5.36
C GLN A 141 10.46 -16.07 -5.69
N ILE A 142 11.35 -15.50 -6.50
CA ILE A 142 11.30 -14.09 -6.89
C ILE A 142 10.05 -13.75 -7.70
N LEU A 143 9.61 -14.64 -8.60
CA LEU A 143 8.35 -14.48 -9.32
C LEU A 143 7.16 -14.44 -8.36
N VAL A 144 7.11 -15.34 -7.37
CA VAL A 144 6.01 -15.35 -6.41
C VAL A 144 6.09 -14.17 -5.44
N ASP A 145 7.27 -13.73 -5.03
CA ASP A 145 7.44 -12.51 -4.24
C ASP A 145 6.93 -11.28 -5.02
N SER A 146 7.24 -11.20 -6.32
CA SER A 146 6.75 -10.13 -7.21
C SER A 146 5.21 -10.13 -7.32
N ILE A 147 4.60 -11.30 -7.48
CA ILE A 147 3.14 -11.46 -7.52
C ILE A 147 2.52 -11.10 -6.17
N THR A 148 3.14 -11.56 -5.07
CA THR A 148 2.70 -11.26 -3.70
C THR A 148 2.70 -9.76 -3.47
N ASN A 149 3.81 -9.07 -3.76
CA ASN A 149 3.94 -7.63 -3.60
C ASN A 149 2.91 -6.88 -4.46
N LEU A 150 2.69 -7.32 -5.71
CA LEU A 150 1.67 -6.74 -6.59
C LEU A 150 0.27 -6.86 -5.99
N ILE A 151 -0.13 -8.06 -5.54
CA ILE A 151 -1.45 -8.30 -4.92
C ILE A 151 -1.59 -7.46 -3.64
N VAL A 152 -0.55 -7.38 -2.83
CA VAL A 152 -0.57 -6.60 -1.57
C VAL A 152 -0.73 -5.11 -1.86
N VAL A 153 -0.01 -4.55 -2.84
CA VAL A 153 -0.18 -3.14 -3.24
C VAL A 153 -1.57 -2.89 -3.82
N PHE A 154 -2.07 -3.81 -4.66
CA PHE A 154 -3.41 -3.71 -5.23
C PHE A 154 -4.49 -3.71 -4.15
N THR A 155 -4.43 -4.66 -3.22
CA THR A 155 -5.39 -4.77 -2.11
C THR A 155 -5.28 -3.57 -1.18
N THR A 156 -4.07 -3.05 -0.93
CA THR A 156 -3.87 -1.81 -0.17
C THR A 156 -4.59 -0.64 -0.84
N TRP A 157 -4.37 -0.44 -2.13
CA TRP A 157 -5.04 0.62 -2.88
C TRP A 157 -6.55 0.46 -2.87
N PHE A 158 -7.04 -0.75 -3.15
CA PHE A 158 -8.47 -1.02 -3.25
C PHE A 158 -9.16 -0.81 -1.91
N VAL A 159 -8.66 -1.42 -0.83
CA VAL A 159 -9.27 -1.31 0.49
C VAL A 159 -9.17 0.13 1.00
N PHE A 160 -7.99 0.74 0.97
CA PHE A 160 -7.79 2.06 1.56
C PHE A 160 -8.47 3.18 0.78
N TYR A 161 -8.30 3.22 -0.54
CA TYR A 161 -8.78 4.34 -1.36
C TYR A 161 -10.14 4.13 -2.00
N ILE A 162 -10.50 2.90 -2.37
CA ILE A 162 -11.77 2.64 -3.08
C ILE A 162 -12.87 2.23 -2.10
N LEU A 163 -12.63 1.21 -1.27
CA LEU A 163 -13.63 0.67 -0.35
C LEU A 163 -13.91 1.62 0.81
N PHE A 164 -12.85 2.09 1.49
CA PHE A 164 -12.97 2.99 2.63
C PHE A 164 -12.97 4.47 2.26
N LYS A 165 -12.72 4.80 0.98
CA LYS A 165 -12.67 6.18 0.48
C LYS A 165 -11.81 7.11 1.34
N ASN A 166 -10.66 6.62 1.83
CA ASN A 166 -9.79 7.46 2.65
C ASN A 166 -9.15 8.56 1.79
N SER A 167 -9.16 9.79 2.30
CA SER A 167 -8.44 10.91 1.72
C SER A 167 -7.75 11.78 2.77
N PRO A 168 -6.40 11.84 2.79
CA PRO A 168 -5.61 12.83 3.52
C PRO A 168 -6.01 14.29 3.38
N ILE A 169 -6.62 14.62 2.25
CA ILE A 169 -6.94 15.98 1.85
C ILE A 169 -8.25 16.39 2.53
N HIS A 170 -9.10 15.43 2.88
CA HIS A 170 -10.43 15.65 3.38
C HIS A 170 -10.52 15.17 4.82
N LYS A 171 -9.75 15.84 5.68
CA LYS A 171 -9.69 15.49 7.09
C LYS A 171 -10.98 15.85 7.79
N GLU A 172 -11.45 14.96 8.65
CA GLU A 172 -12.49 15.32 9.60
C GLU A 172 -12.01 16.46 10.51
N PRO A 173 -12.83 17.49 10.76
CA PRO A 173 -12.48 18.56 11.71
C PRO A 173 -12.14 18.00 13.08
N ASN A 174 -12.82 16.90 13.47
CA ASN A 174 -12.51 16.16 14.68
C ASN A 174 -11.44 15.09 14.43
N LYS A 175 -10.21 15.36 14.88
CA LYS A 175 -9.05 14.46 14.76
C LYS A 175 -9.31 13.04 15.27
N LYS A 176 -10.11 12.86 16.33
CA LYS A 176 -10.41 11.52 16.87
C LYS A 176 -11.30 10.72 15.91
N LYS A 177 -12.28 11.38 15.30
CA LYS A 177 -13.16 10.76 14.29
C LYS A 177 -12.38 10.47 13.01
N ASP A 178 -11.47 11.35 12.60
CA ASP A 178 -10.57 11.13 11.45
C ASP A 178 -9.74 9.84 11.63
N LEU A 179 -9.07 9.72 12.77
CA LEU A 179 -8.26 8.55 13.10
C LEU A 179 -9.11 7.28 13.12
N LEU A 180 -10.28 7.31 13.78
CA LEU A 180 -11.15 6.15 13.85
C LEU A 180 -11.66 5.68 12.48
N LYS A 181 -11.82 6.58 11.50
CA LYS A 181 -12.22 6.20 10.13
C LYS A 181 -11.05 5.61 9.34
N ARG A 182 -9.83 6.11 9.56
CA ARG A 182 -8.65 5.69 8.79
C ARG A 182 -7.96 4.44 9.36
N THR A 183 -8.19 4.09 10.63
CA THR A 183 -7.60 2.90 11.28
C THR A 183 -8.17 1.54 10.80
N PRO A 184 -9.50 1.33 10.69
CA PRO A 184 -10.07 0.05 10.26
C PRO A 184 -9.48 -0.54 8.97
N PRO A 185 -9.28 0.23 7.88
CA PRO A 185 -8.67 -0.33 6.68
C PRO A 185 -7.23 -0.79 6.92
N LEU A 186 -6.45 -0.17 7.81
CA LEU A 186 -5.10 -0.66 8.14
C LEU A 186 -5.14 -2.05 8.76
N VAL A 187 -6.06 -2.26 9.70
CA VAL A 187 -6.21 -3.55 10.38
C VAL A 187 -6.61 -4.62 9.37
N ILE A 188 -7.59 -4.32 8.50
CA ILE A 188 -8.01 -5.24 7.43
C ILE A 188 -6.84 -5.56 6.49
N MET A 189 -6.13 -4.55 6.00
CA MET A 189 -5.00 -4.72 5.08
C MET A 189 -3.84 -5.49 5.71
N LEU A 190 -3.57 -5.29 7.00
CA LEU A 190 -2.56 -6.04 7.75
C LEU A 190 -2.85 -7.54 7.73
N PHE A 191 -4.06 -7.95 8.11
CA PHE A 191 -4.44 -9.36 8.12
C PHE A 191 -4.47 -9.95 6.71
N VAL A 192 -5.08 -9.24 5.75
CA VAL A 192 -5.19 -9.70 4.36
C VAL A 192 -3.80 -9.90 3.74
N ALA A 193 -2.90 -8.92 3.86
CA ALA A 193 -1.56 -9.02 3.30
C ALA A 193 -0.75 -10.15 3.96
N SER A 194 -0.84 -10.30 5.28
CA SER A 194 -0.13 -11.36 6.01
C SER A 194 -0.60 -12.75 5.60
N ILE A 195 -1.91 -12.94 5.43
CA ILE A 195 -2.50 -14.21 4.98
C ILE A 195 -2.07 -14.51 3.53
N ILE A 196 -2.18 -13.53 2.62
CA ILE A 196 -1.82 -13.70 1.22
C ILE A 196 -0.34 -14.06 1.07
N ALA A 197 0.55 -13.29 1.71
CA ALA A 197 1.98 -13.53 1.64
C ALA A 197 2.37 -14.89 2.22
N THR A 198 1.75 -15.29 3.34
CA THR A 198 1.99 -16.60 3.94
C THR A 198 1.49 -17.72 3.03
N ALA A 199 0.27 -17.60 2.48
CA ALA A 199 -0.29 -18.61 1.58
C ALA A 199 0.56 -18.79 0.32
N LEU A 200 1.02 -17.70 -0.30
CA LEU A 200 1.87 -17.74 -1.48
C LEU A 200 3.27 -18.29 -1.18
N PHE A 201 3.84 -17.98 -0.01
CA PHE A 201 5.11 -18.57 0.42
C PHE A 201 4.98 -20.09 0.62
N VAL A 202 3.93 -20.55 1.31
CA VAL A 202 3.66 -21.98 1.48
C VAL A 202 3.41 -22.67 0.14
N PHE A 203 2.75 -22.00 -0.79
CA PHE A 203 2.55 -22.49 -2.15
C PHE A 203 3.86 -22.67 -2.91
N VAL A 204 4.82 -21.75 -2.78
CA VAL A 204 6.16 -21.90 -3.38
C VAL A 204 6.92 -23.07 -2.78
N LEU A 205 6.89 -23.21 -1.45
CA LEU A 205 7.49 -24.35 -0.76
C LEU A 205 6.93 -25.67 -1.31
N TYR A 206 5.61 -25.76 -1.46
CA TYR A 206 4.95 -26.93 -2.02
C TYR A 206 5.41 -27.24 -3.46
N ILE A 207 5.46 -26.21 -4.33
CA ILE A 207 5.90 -26.40 -5.71
C ILE A 207 7.36 -26.83 -5.77
N GLN A 208 8.23 -26.22 -4.97
CA GLN A 208 9.65 -26.57 -4.95
C GLN A 208 9.88 -28.01 -4.53
N ASP A 209 9.25 -28.44 -3.43
CA ASP A 209 9.34 -29.83 -2.96
C ASP A 209 8.93 -30.82 -4.06
N LYS A 210 7.85 -30.54 -4.80
CA LYS A 210 7.39 -31.40 -5.91
C LYS A 210 8.29 -31.37 -7.14
N ASN A 211 8.95 -30.25 -7.41
CA ASN A 211 9.79 -30.07 -8.59
C ASN A 211 11.27 -30.44 -8.36
N MET A 212 11.67 -30.76 -7.13
CA MET A 212 13.02 -31.21 -6.79
C MET A 212 13.40 -32.59 -7.37
N VAL A 213 12.52 -33.24 -8.15
CA VAL A 213 12.76 -34.55 -8.81
C VAL A 213 13.49 -34.42 -10.17
N VAL A 214 13.83 -33.21 -10.65
CA VAL A 214 14.32 -33.03 -12.04
C VAL A 214 15.86 -32.89 -12.18
N ASP A 215 16.64 -32.85 -11.10
CA ASP A 215 18.12 -32.71 -11.18
C ASP A 215 18.90 -33.79 -10.41
N ASP A 216 18.43 -35.04 -10.45
CA ASP A 216 19.09 -36.19 -9.81
C ASP A 216 20.31 -36.74 -10.61
N HIS A 217 20.95 -35.89 -11.43
CA HIS A 217 22.09 -36.28 -12.26
C HIS A 217 23.37 -35.46 -12.00
N ALA A 218 23.41 -34.61 -10.97
CA ALA A 218 24.59 -33.76 -10.71
C ALA A 218 25.02 -33.61 -9.25
N ARG A 219 24.65 -34.51 -8.33
CA ARG A 219 25.18 -34.49 -6.96
C ARG A 219 25.77 -35.82 -6.54
N HIS A 220 27.04 -36.00 -6.91
CA HIS A 220 27.96 -36.78 -6.11
C HIS A 220 28.09 -36.15 -4.72
N ASP A 221 27.82 -36.98 -3.71
CA ASP A 221 28.65 -37.15 -2.52
C ASP A 221 28.96 -35.87 -1.72
N HIS A 222 28.18 -35.62 -0.66
CA HIS A 222 28.64 -35.29 0.70
C HIS A 222 27.41 -35.14 1.61
N GLY A 223 27.34 -35.99 2.63
CA GLY A 223 26.23 -36.06 3.57
C GLY A 223 26.04 -34.76 4.37
N HIS A 224 24.91 -34.10 4.13
CA HIS A 224 24.32 -33.07 4.99
C HIS A 224 22.79 -33.10 4.82
N GLU A 225 22.15 -34.17 5.27
CA GLU A 225 20.68 -34.30 5.30
C GLU A 225 20.04 -33.71 6.58
N GLU A 226 20.83 -33.19 7.53
CA GLU A 226 20.31 -32.55 8.74
C GLU A 226 19.99 -31.07 8.47
N GLY A 227 18.80 -30.76 7.95
CA GLY A 227 18.30 -29.38 7.93
C GLY A 227 17.35 -29.01 6.79
N GLN A 228 17.16 -29.88 5.80
CA GLN A 228 16.22 -29.60 4.71
C GLN A 228 14.80 -29.99 5.15
N ILE A 229 13.93 -28.99 5.31
CA ILE A 229 12.49 -29.20 5.51
C ILE A 229 11.92 -29.75 4.20
N THR A 230 11.64 -31.05 4.18
CA THR A 230 10.82 -31.71 3.17
C THR A 230 9.34 -31.43 3.46
N TRP A 231 8.48 -31.49 2.44
CA TRP A 231 7.03 -31.31 2.63
C TRP A 231 6.45 -32.26 3.69
N ASP A 232 7.03 -33.45 3.82
CA ASP A 232 6.61 -34.45 4.82
C ASP A 232 6.90 -34.02 6.27
N ASN A 233 7.83 -33.09 6.48
CA ASN A 233 8.16 -32.49 7.77
C ASN A 233 7.56 -31.08 7.96
N PHE A 234 6.75 -30.62 7.02
CA PHE A 234 6.08 -29.32 7.10
C PHE A 234 5.01 -29.33 8.20
N ASN A 235 5.21 -28.50 9.23
CA ASN A 235 4.32 -28.46 10.40
C ASN A 235 3.72 -27.07 10.64
N TRP A 236 2.72 -27.01 11.53
CA TRP A 236 2.06 -25.76 11.91
C TRP A 236 3.01 -24.71 12.51
N THR A 237 4.15 -25.12 13.08
CA THR A 237 5.16 -24.19 13.60
C THR A 237 5.81 -23.40 12.47
N VAL A 238 6.15 -24.04 11.35
CA VAL A 238 6.72 -23.36 10.17
C VAL A 238 5.74 -22.31 9.63
N ILE A 239 4.47 -22.69 9.46
CA ILE A 239 3.40 -21.75 9.05
C ILE A 239 3.29 -20.59 10.03
N GLY A 240 3.30 -20.88 11.34
CA GLY A 240 3.21 -19.86 12.39
C GLY A 240 4.36 -18.86 12.36
N VAL A 241 5.60 -19.32 12.14
CA VAL A 241 6.78 -18.45 12.02
C VAL A 241 6.69 -17.57 10.78
N VAL A 242 6.35 -18.14 9.61
CA VAL A 242 6.17 -17.38 8.37
C VAL A 242 5.07 -16.33 8.53
N LEU A 243 3.94 -16.71 9.12
CA LEU A 243 2.82 -15.81 9.38
C LEU A 243 3.22 -14.69 10.33
N GLY A 244 3.91 -15.00 11.43
CA GLY A 244 4.40 -14.02 12.40
C GLY A 244 5.36 -13.01 11.78
N MET A 245 6.28 -13.47 10.93
CA MET A 245 7.21 -12.59 10.21
C MET A 245 6.49 -11.68 9.21
N ASN A 246 5.56 -12.22 8.41
CA ASN A 246 4.75 -11.41 7.50
C ASN A 246 3.87 -10.41 8.26
N PHE A 247 3.31 -10.82 9.39
CA PHE A 247 2.54 -9.92 10.26
C PHE A 247 3.39 -8.77 10.75
N LEU A 248 4.60 -9.04 11.26
CA LEU A 248 5.54 -7.99 11.69
C LEU A 248 5.91 -7.06 10.52
N ARG A 249 6.23 -7.64 9.36
CA ARG A 249 6.59 -6.92 8.13
C ARG A 249 5.51 -5.92 7.74
N PHE A 250 4.27 -6.38 7.62
CA PHE A 250 3.16 -5.52 7.22
C PHE A 250 2.72 -4.58 8.35
N ALA A 251 2.87 -4.95 9.62
CA ALA A 251 2.58 -4.05 10.73
C ALA A 251 3.48 -2.82 10.69
N ILE A 252 4.79 -3.02 10.47
CA ILE A 252 5.75 -1.92 10.31
C ILE A 252 5.41 -1.09 9.06
N ALA A 253 5.24 -1.74 7.91
CA ALA A 253 4.98 -1.06 6.64
C ALA A 253 3.68 -0.23 6.66
N TYR A 254 2.57 -0.79 7.14
CA TYR A 254 1.30 -0.06 7.23
C TYR A 254 1.29 1.04 8.27
N THR A 255 2.04 0.88 9.37
CA THR A 255 2.20 1.95 10.36
C THR A 255 2.91 3.15 9.75
N VAL A 256 4.04 2.91 9.05
CA VAL A 256 4.78 3.98 8.38
C VAL A 256 3.92 4.61 7.28
N PHE A 257 3.26 3.80 6.46
CA PHE A 257 2.33 4.27 5.43
C PHE A 257 1.27 5.20 6.04
N PHE A 258 0.59 4.79 7.11
CA PHE A 258 -0.47 5.58 7.72
C PHE A 258 -0.03 6.96 8.21
N LEU A 259 1.16 7.03 8.81
CA LEU A 259 1.73 8.26 9.34
C LEU A 259 2.19 9.22 8.23
N VAL A 260 2.80 8.69 7.19
CA VAL A 260 3.48 9.48 6.15
C VAL A 260 2.57 9.80 4.97
N GLU A 261 1.59 8.96 4.66
CA GLU A 261 0.66 9.11 3.53
C GLU A 261 -0.05 10.48 3.52
N ILE A 262 -0.34 11.01 4.71
CA ILE A 262 -0.96 12.32 4.90
C ILE A 262 -0.13 13.44 4.24
N ARG A 263 1.19 13.34 4.31
CA ARG A 263 2.13 14.34 3.77
C ARG A 263 2.42 14.12 2.29
N MET A 264 2.27 12.88 1.81
CA MET A 264 2.65 12.48 0.47
C MET A 264 1.57 12.72 -0.58
N ARG A 265 0.29 12.45 -0.26
CA ARG A 265 -0.80 12.58 -1.24
C ARG A 265 -0.99 13.99 -1.84
N PRO A 266 -0.78 15.10 -1.10
CA PRO A 266 -0.85 16.44 -1.68
C PRO A 266 0.10 16.67 -2.86
N ILE A 267 1.20 15.92 -2.95
CA ILE A 267 2.14 15.99 -4.08
C ILE A 267 1.45 15.57 -5.37
N ASN A 268 0.70 14.47 -5.35
CA ASN A 268 -0.04 13.98 -6.52
C ASN A 268 -1.18 14.93 -6.93
N HIS A 269 -1.87 15.54 -5.94
CA HIS A 269 -2.95 16.48 -6.20
C HIS A 269 -2.46 17.78 -6.89
N ARG A 270 -1.28 18.28 -6.51
CA ARG A 270 -0.70 19.50 -7.09
C ARG A 270 -0.44 19.42 -8.60
N TYR A 271 -0.28 18.22 -9.15
CA TYR A 271 0.08 18.00 -10.55
C TYR A 271 -1.00 17.23 -11.33
N ARG A 272 -2.24 17.19 -10.82
CA ARG A 272 -3.37 16.58 -11.50
C ARG A 272 -3.76 17.34 -12.77
#